data_AF-A0A1I7TVS7-F1
#
_entry.id   AF-A0A1I7TVS7-F1
#
_cell.length_a   1.000
_cell.length_b   1.000
_cell.length_c   1.000
_cell.angle_alpha   90.00
_cell.angle_beta   90.00
_cell.angle_gamma   90.00
#
_symmetry.space_group_name_H-M   'P 1'
#
loop_
_entity.id
_entity.type
_entity.pdbx_description
1 polymer ?
#
loop_
_entity_poly.entity_id
_entity_poly.type
_entity_poly.pdbx_seq_one_letter_code
_entity_poly.pdbx_strand_id
1 'polypeptide(L)'
;MSSNSSIIVYSAPCPIGAFSPTEGAPPGTLLLEVSKTTLVPVPISLEDLERAKELIHNSIDTLESVVNVGKSLLEDEGLHSALEMFVGVGDVFKGILKFIPKPENPLIKSIEQLEGKVKKLEQKMDDHFNEMKSFISEVKFYMKIIRPTKTLIRHMKDCIKHPGPEATKNFKKAYLEHTPLSLAYLMISYLEHKSTNPLRLAMNAEKIKTKATFNKWEDMITRVLGQFLILQAFANGLLGLRKKLNLDLLIEGSNEVLKVIKEWKGEYEQNQDDSYWQQVRGVLEAYIVSHTNLDNDRKTRELKEIMENYFITDAFFIAIFNEGDPWDIMRMHCPNKDSQLIECYGKGLCNAFIYRSRHANKKTVDDYTVVKHVMENQSSPFHRDYYINNIKSQMEQRVPGDFFHCYIKALTTGIQYQSANLRVPDQRSPGFISVCTVQNGLDVSSYFLMGFFP
;
A
#
# COMPACT_ATOMS: atom_id res chain seq x y z
N MET A 1 -10.94 -59.92 -10.66
CA MET A 1 -10.34 -58.57 -10.66
C MET A 1 -8.88 -58.72 -10.28
N SER A 2 -7.95 -58.51 -11.22
CA SER A 2 -6.51 -58.66 -10.98
C SER A 2 -5.98 -57.46 -10.21
N SER A 3 -5.32 -57.69 -9.07
CA SER A 3 -4.59 -56.66 -8.34
C SER A 3 -3.32 -56.30 -9.13
N ASN A 4 -3.22 -55.05 -9.56
CA ASN A 4 -1.99 -54.51 -10.13
C ASN A 4 -0.96 -54.33 -9.01
N SER A 5 -0.07 -55.31 -8.84
CA SER A 5 1.12 -55.18 -7.99
C SER A 5 2.23 -54.51 -8.80
N SER A 6 2.51 -53.23 -8.54
CA SER A 6 3.71 -52.56 -9.05
C SER A 6 4.93 -53.02 -8.26
N ILE A 7 5.85 -53.74 -8.90
CA ILE A 7 7.12 -54.18 -8.33
C ILE A 7 8.11 -53.00 -8.41
N ILE A 8 8.51 -52.48 -7.26
CA ILE A 8 9.61 -51.51 -7.15
C ILE A 8 10.87 -52.28 -6.77
N VAL A 9 11.89 -52.24 -7.63
CA VAL A 9 13.18 -52.89 -7.39
C VAL A 9 14.12 -51.87 -6.75
N TYR A 10 14.60 -52.17 -5.55
CA TYR A 10 15.68 -51.42 -4.91
C TYR A 10 16.98 -52.23 -5.03
N SER A 11 18.07 -51.56 -5.42
CA SER A 11 19.43 -52.10 -5.28
C SER A 11 20.08 -51.49 -4.06
N ALA A 12 20.47 -52.30 -3.08
CA ALA A 12 21.30 -51.88 -1.96
C ALA A 12 22.71 -52.49 -2.10
N PRO A 13 23.79 -51.72 -1.89
CA PRO A 13 25.12 -52.29 -1.75
C PRO A 13 25.16 -53.16 -0.48
N CYS A 14 25.52 -54.44 -0.65
CA CYS A 14 25.61 -55.39 0.45
C CYS A 14 26.83 -55.04 1.33
N PRO A 15 26.69 -54.88 2.65
CA PRO A 15 27.83 -54.62 3.52
C PRO A 15 28.78 -55.82 3.52
N ILE A 16 30.08 -55.54 3.41
CA ILE A 16 31.15 -56.54 3.52
C ILE A 16 31.09 -57.11 4.95
N GLY A 17 30.59 -58.34 5.09
CA GLY A 17 30.42 -59.02 6.38
C GLY A 17 29.10 -59.75 6.58
N ALA A 18 28.12 -59.60 5.68
CA ALA A 18 26.82 -60.31 5.77
C ALA A 18 26.87 -61.79 5.33
N PHE A 19 28.06 -62.39 5.23
CA PHE A 19 28.27 -63.76 4.76
C PHE A 19 28.45 -64.71 5.94
N SER A 20 27.38 -65.40 6.32
CA SER A 20 27.48 -66.59 7.17
C SER A 20 27.00 -67.80 6.36
N PRO A 21 27.84 -68.83 6.12
CA PRO A 21 27.37 -70.09 5.57
C PRO A 21 26.48 -70.78 6.61
N THR A 22 25.23 -71.06 6.26
CA THR A 22 24.39 -71.98 7.04
C THR A 22 24.89 -73.41 6.86
N GLU A 23 25.16 -74.10 7.97
CA GLU A 23 25.50 -75.52 7.96
C GLU A 23 24.41 -76.33 7.25
N GLY A 24 24.79 -77.07 6.20
CA GLY A 24 23.91 -78.00 5.48
C GLY A 24 23.40 -77.56 4.10
N ALA A 25 23.72 -76.34 3.62
CA ALA A 25 23.32 -75.91 2.27
C ALA A 25 24.33 -76.39 1.19
N PRO A 26 23.88 -76.84 0.00
CA PRO A 26 24.78 -77.26 -1.08
C PRO A 26 25.67 -76.09 -1.57
N PRO A 27 26.90 -76.39 -2.03
CA PRO A 27 27.88 -75.37 -2.42
C PRO A 27 27.31 -74.46 -3.52
N GLY A 28 27.26 -73.15 -3.26
CA GLY A 28 26.79 -72.14 -4.21
C GLY A 28 25.40 -71.55 -3.92
N THR A 29 24.72 -71.97 -2.86
CA THR A 29 23.40 -71.42 -2.51
C THR A 29 23.53 -70.31 -1.46
N LEU A 30 23.38 -69.05 -1.89
CA LEU A 30 23.34 -67.87 -1.02
C LEU A 30 21.87 -67.57 -0.66
N LEU A 31 21.50 -67.71 0.62
CA LEU A 31 20.22 -67.23 1.13
C LEU A 31 20.37 -65.79 1.60
N LEU A 32 19.87 -64.86 0.79
CA LEU A 32 19.74 -63.45 1.14
C LEU A 32 18.36 -63.25 1.75
N GLU A 33 18.29 -63.04 3.07
CA GLU A 33 17.03 -62.69 3.73
C GLU A 33 16.68 -61.24 3.38
N VAL A 34 15.93 -61.06 2.29
CA VAL A 34 15.36 -59.76 1.93
C VAL A 34 14.16 -59.54 2.84
N SER A 35 14.35 -58.79 3.93
CA SER A 35 13.25 -58.30 4.76
C SER A 35 12.26 -57.54 3.87
N LYS A 36 11.13 -58.17 3.58
CA LYS A 36 10.06 -57.62 2.76
C LYS A 36 9.35 -56.57 3.62
N THR A 37 9.82 -55.33 3.58
CA THR A 37 9.16 -54.21 4.25
C THR A 37 7.80 -54.00 3.60
N THR A 38 6.76 -54.53 4.23
CA THR A 38 5.39 -54.33 3.78
C THR A 38 5.01 -52.92 4.22
N LEU A 39 5.01 -51.97 3.28
CA LEU A 39 4.45 -50.64 3.51
C LEU A 39 2.95 -50.83 3.73
N VAL A 40 2.54 -50.89 4.99
CA VAL A 40 1.13 -50.85 5.35
C VAL A 40 0.75 -49.37 5.36
N PRO A 41 -0.08 -48.88 4.41
CA PRO A 41 -0.62 -47.54 4.50
C PRO A 41 -1.40 -47.43 5.81
N VAL A 42 -0.93 -46.58 6.72
CA VAL A 42 -1.66 -46.29 7.95
C VAL A 42 -2.81 -45.38 7.56
N PRO A 43 -4.07 -45.77 7.80
CA PRO A 43 -5.20 -44.86 7.61
C PRO A 43 -5.01 -43.63 8.50
N ILE A 44 -5.19 -42.46 7.92
CA ILE A 44 -5.11 -41.17 8.63
C ILE A 44 -6.05 -41.19 9.83
N SER A 45 -5.54 -40.76 10.99
CA SER A 45 -6.37 -40.63 12.19
C SER A 45 -7.37 -39.47 12.02
N LEU A 46 -8.53 -39.56 12.67
CA LEU A 46 -9.51 -38.47 12.72
C LEU A 46 -8.91 -37.17 13.30
N GLU A 47 -7.98 -37.30 14.24
CA GLU A 47 -7.27 -36.19 14.87
C GLU A 47 -6.34 -35.47 13.88
N ASP A 48 -5.56 -36.22 13.09
CA ASP A 48 -4.72 -35.66 12.03
C ASP A 48 -5.56 -34.99 10.93
N LEU A 49 -6.74 -35.53 10.65
CA LEU A 49 -7.67 -34.99 9.67
C LEU A 49 -8.25 -33.63 10.14
N GLU A 50 -8.69 -33.52 11.39
CA GLU A 50 -9.18 -32.25 11.95
C GLU A 50 -8.06 -31.23 12.10
N ARG A 51 -6.85 -31.65 12.50
CA ARG A 51 -5.68 -30.76 12.53
C ARG A 51 -5.34 -30.23 11.13
N ALA A 52 -5.37 -31.08 10.10
CA ALA A 52 -5.14 -30.65 8.72
C ALA A 52 -6.20 -29.65 8.25
N LYS A 53 -7.47 -29.87 8.63
CA LYS A 53 -8.58 -28.97 8.32
C LYS A 53 -8.42 -27.60 8.97
N GLU A 54 -8.03 -27.56 10.24
CA GLU A 54 -7.78 -26.32 10.98
C GLU A 54 -6.59 -25.54 10.37
N LEU A 55 -5.48 -26.22 10.06
CA LEU A 55 -4.33 -25.61 9.39
C LEU A 55 -4.71 -25.00 8.03
N ILE A 56 -5.50 -25.71 7.23
CA ILE A 56 -5.98 -25.21 5.93
C ILE A 56 -6.91 -24.01 6.14
N HIS A 57 -7.84 -24.07 7.09
CA HIS A 57 -8.77 -22.97 7.36
C HIS A 57 -8.05 -21.70 7.78
N ASN A 58 -7.15 -21.79 8.76
CA ASN A 58 -6.41 -20.62 9.24
C ASN A 58 -5.46 -20.04 8.16
N SER A 59 -4.94 -20.90 7.27
CA SER A 59 -4.14 -20.44 6.12
C SER A 59 -4.97 -19.65 5.10
N ILE A 60 -6.27 -19.94 4.96
CA ILE A 60 -7.18 -19.20 4.06
C ILE A 60 -7.34 -17.76 4.57
N ASP A 61 -7.53 -17.57 5.86
CA ASP A 61 -7.67 -16.24 6.47
C ASP A 61 -6.38 -15.42 6.31
N THR A 62 -5.24 -16.07 6.51
CA THR A 62 -3.92 -15.45 6.29
C THR A 62 -3.72 -15.03 4.83
N LEU A 63 -4.11 -15.89 3.87
CA LEU A 63 -4.08 -15.54 2.45
C LEU A 63 -4.99 -14.35 2.15
N GLU A 64 -6.15 -14.27 2.78
CA GLU A 64 -7.08 -13.16 2.59
C GLU A 64 -6.48 -11.83 3.04
N SER A 65 -5.77 -11.82 4.17
CA SER A 65 -5.01 -10.66 4.64
C SER A 65 -3.94 -10.24 3.62
N VAL A 66 -3.12 -11.16 3.10
CA VAL A 66 -2.09 -10.82 2.08
C VAL A 66 -2.71 -10.36 0.76
N VAL A 67 -3.80 -10.99 0.34
CA VAL A 67 -4.53 -10.62 -0.87
C VAL A 67 -5.17 -9.25 -0.72
N ASN A 68 -5.66 -8.85 0.46
CA ASN A 68 -6.38 -7.59 0.64
C ASN A 68 -5.49 -6.43 1.11
N VAL A 69 -4.57 -6.68 2.03
CA VAL A 69 -3.70 -5.68 2.66
C VAL A 69 -2.28 -6.28 2.75
N GLY A 70 -1.48 -6.20 1.69
CA GLY A 70 -0.17 -6.88 1.65
C GLY A 70 0.78 -6.50 2.79
N LYS A 71 0.66 -5.25 3.25
CA LYS A 71 1.40 -4.70 4.39
C LYS A 71 0.98 -5.32 5.73
N SER A 72 -0.26 -5.79 5.88
CA SER A 72 -0.76 -6.28 7.16
C SER A 72 -0.01 -7.52 7.64
N LEU A 73 0.37 -8.44 6.74
CA LEU A 73 1.10 -9.64 7.14
C LEU A 73 2.49 -9.31 7.71
N LEU A 74 3.17 -8.32 7.13
CA LEU A 74 4.52 -7.96 7.55
C LEU A 74 4.55 -7.13 8.84
N GLU A 75 3.44 -6.46 9.17
CA GLU A 75 3.30 -5.65 10.38
C GLU A 75 2.56 -6.41 11.51
N ASP A 76 2.13 -7.65 11.27
CA ASP A 76 1.40 -8.49 12.22
C ASP A 76 2.34 -9.11 13.27
N GLU A 77 2.04 -8.91 14.55
CA GLU A 77 2.73 -9.61 15.66
C GLU A 77 2.58 -11.14 15.55
N GLY A 78 1.52 -11.61 14.88
CA GLY A 78 1.23 -13.01 14.56
C GLY A 78 1.91 -13.56 13.30
N LEU A 79 2.81 -12.82 12.65
CA LEU A 79 3.50 -13.27 11.41
C LEU A 79 4.11 -14.67 11.54
N HIS A 80 4.77 -14.98 12.66
CA HIS A 80 5.38 -16.30 12.86
C HIS A 80 4.34 -17.42 12.89
N SER A 81 3.25 -17.23 13.64
CA SER A 81 2.14 -18.18 13.71
C SER A 81 1.49 -18.38 12.34
N ALA A 82 1.28 -17.28 11.61
CA ALA A 82 0.76 -17.31 10.26
C ALA A 82 1.65 -18.13 9.30
N LEU A 83 2.97 -17.98 9.39
CA LEU A 83 3.92 -18.75 8.57
C LEU A 83 4.00 -20.22 8.99
N GLU A 84 3.93 -20.53 10.28
CA GLU A 84 3.90 -21.91 10.77
C GLU A 84 2.67 -22.67 10.25
N MET A 85 1.53 -22.00 10.05
CA MET A 85 0.36 -22.60 9.39
C MET A 85 0.68 -23.04 7.96
N PHE A 86 1.39 -22.23 7.17
CA PHE A 86 1.79 -22.60 5.81
C PHE A 86 2.83 -23.70 5.74
N VAL A 87 3.73 -23.76 6.73
CA VAL A 87 4.60 -24.93 6.91
C VAL A 87 3.74 -26.18 7.12
N GLY A 88 2.76 -26.10 8.03
CA GLY A 88 1.81 -27.18 8.29
C GLY A 88 1.03 -27.61 7.04
N VAL A 89 0.52 -26.67 6.26
CA VAL A 89 -0.15 -26.94 4.97
C VAL A 89 0.80 -27.69 4.03
N GLY A 90 2.05 -27.25 3.88
CA GLY A 90 3.05 -27.96 3.08
C GLY A 90 3.27 -29.40 3.55
N ASP A 91 3.35 -29.63 4.86
CA ASP A 91 3.49 -30.97 5.45
C ASP A 91 2.26 -31.87 5.22
N VAL A 92 1.04 -31.31 5.30
CA VAL A 92 -0.21 -32.01 4.95
C VAL A 92 -0.14 -32.52 3.50
N PHE A 93 0.24 -31.66 2.55
CA PHE A 93 0.37 -32.03 1.14
C PHE A 93 1.52 -33.03 0.88
N LYS A 94 2.56 -33.02 1.72
CA LYS A 94 3.68 -33.96 1.65
C LYS A 94 3.31 -35.38 2.12
N GLY A 95 2.51 -35.50 3.18
CA GLY A 95 2.28 -36.77 3.89
C GLY A 95 0.86 -37.34 3.80
N ILE A 96 -0.17 -36.49 3.97
CA ILE A 96 -1.56 -36.90 4.21
C ILE A 96 -2.28 -37.20 2.88
N LEU A 97 -2.09 -36.37 1.86
CA LEU A 97 -2.86 -36.51 0.60
C LEU A 97 -2.28 -37.50 -0.41
N LYS A 98 -1.10 -38.10 -0.15
CA LYS A 98 -0.52 -39.12 -1.04
C LYS A 98 -1.25 -40.47 -1.02
N PHE A 99 -2.15 -40.70 -0.05
CA PHE A 99 -2.67 -42.02 0.25
C PHE A 99 -4.21 -42.13 0.33
N ILE A 100 -4.98 -41.12 -0.08
CA ILE A 100 -6.45 -41.15 0.10
C ILE A 100 -7.17 -41.61 -1.18
N PRO A 101 -7.86 -42.77 -1.19
CA PRO A 101 -8.77 -43.16 -2.25
C PRO A 101 -10.23 -42.76 -1.93
N LYS A 102 -10.83 -41.91 -2.80
CA LYS A 102 -12.28 -41.66 -3.02
C LYS A 102 -13.07 -40.87 -1.93
N PRO A 103 -14.36 -40.48 -2.16
CA PRO A 103 -14.77 -39.20 -2.75
C PRO A 103 -15.48 -38.24 -1.77
N GLU A 104 -15.69 -38.63 -0.51
CA GLU A 104 -16.27 -37.76 0.53
C GLU A 104 -15.20 -37.44 1.58
N ASN A 105 -14.12 -36.81 1.15
CA ASN A 105 -13.10 -36.34 2.07
C ASN A 105 -13.53 -34.95 2.60
N PRO A 106 -13.69 -34.77 3.93
CA PRO A 106 -14.11 -33.49 4.51
C PRO A 106 -13.12 -32.34 4.26
N LEU A 107 -11.89 -32.66 3.82
CA LEU A 107 -10.88 -31.67 3.43
C LEU A 107 -11.09 -31.12 2.01
N ILE A 108 -11.87 -31.77 1.14
CA ILE A 108 -12.01 -31.35 -0.27
C ILE A 108 -12.50 -29.90 -0.36
N LYS A 109 -13.54 -29.54 0.41
CA LYS A 109 -14.07 -28.17 0.41
C LYS A 109 -13.04 -27.15 0.88
N SER A 110 -12.28 -27.46 1.94
CA SER A 110 -11.22 -26.57 2.44
C SER A 110 -10.06 -26.44 1.45
N ILE A 111 -9.70 -27.53 0.75
CA ILE A 111 -8.67 -27.53 -0.30
C ILE A 111 -9.14 -26.71 -1.51
N GLU A 112 -10.40 -26.85 -1.94
CA GLU A 112 -11.00 -26.05 -3.02
C GLU A 112 -11.03 -24.56 -2.67
N GLN A 113 -11.36 -24.22 -1.42
CA GLN A 113 -11.30 -22.84 -0.92
C GLN A 113 -9.87 -22.30 -0.93
N LEU A 114 -8.91 -23.09 -0.46
CA LEU A 114 -7.48 -22.75 -0.50
C LEU A 114 -6.98 -22.55 -1.95
N GLU A 115 -7.32 -23.45 -2.87
CA GLU A 115 -7.04 -23.30 -4.31
C GLU A 115 -7.63 -21.99 -4.83
N GLY A 116 -8.89 -21.69 -4.50
CA GLY A 116 -9.57 -20.47 -4.89
C GLY A 116 -8.85 -19.21 -4.40
N LYS A 117 -8.35 -19.20 -3.16
CA LYS A 117 -7.60 -18.07 -2.59
C LYS A 117 -6.21 -17.94 -3.20
N VAL A 118 -5.50 -19.05 -3.45
CA VAL A 118 -4.23 -19.03 -4.19
C VAL A 118 -4.40 -18.55 -5.63
N LYS A 119 -5.51 -18.92 -6.28
CA LYS A 119 -5.86 -18.40 -7.62
C LYS A 119 -6.12 -16.88 -7.59
N LYS A 120 -6.82 -16.37 -6.57
CA LYS A 120 -7.00 -14.92 -6.38
C LYS A 120 -5.67 -14.20 -6.16
N LEU A 121 -4.74 -14.81 -5.40
CA LEU A 121 -3.39 -14.28 -5.22
C LEU A 121 -2.63 -14.17 -6.55
N GLU A 122 -2.72 -15.21 -7.40
CA GLU A 122 -2.13 -15.20 -8.74
C GLU A 122 -2.76 -14.12 -9.64
N GLN A 123 -4.09 -13.96 -9.60
CA GLN A 123 -4.83 -12.96 -10.39
C GLN A 123 -4.50 -11.52 -9.98
N LYS A 124 -4.45 -11.21 -8.68
CA LYS A 124 -4.11 -9.85 -8.22
C LYS A 124 -2.71 -9.41 -8.68
N MET A 125 -1.77 -10.33 -8.84
CA MET A 125 -0.45 -9.99 -9.41
C MET A 125 -0.54 -9.57 -10.88
N ASP A 126 -1.44 -10.19 -11.65
CA ASP A 126 -1.66 -9.83 -13.05
C ASP A 126 -2.33 -8.48 -13.19
N ASP A 127 -3.37 -8.23 -12.39
CA ASP A 127 -4.09 -6.96 -12.40
C ASP A 127 -3.14 -5.82 -12.06
N HIS A 128 -2.39 -5.95 -10.96
CA HIS A 128 -1.39 -4.94 -10.57
C HIS A 128 -0.30 -4.73 -11.62
N PHE A 129 0.19 -5.79 -12.28
CA PHE A 129 1.19 -5.62 -13.33
C PHE A 129 0.62 -4.93 -14.58
N ASN A 130 -0.58 -5.32 -15.00
CA ASN A 130 -1.24 -4.70 -16.14
C ASN A 130 -1.49 -3.20 -15.90
N GLU A 131 -1.82 -2.82 -14.67
CA GLU A 131 -1.96 -1.42 -14.25
C GLU A 131 -0.65 -0.63 -14.20
N MET A 132 0.51 -1.28 -14.26
CA MET A 132 1.79 -0.58 -14.17
C MET A 132 2.37 -0.21 -15.52
N LYS A 133 2.24 -1.05 -16.55
CA LYS A 133 2.86 -1.04 -17.92
C LYS A 133 3.32 0.30 -18.58
N SER A 134 4.06 1.16 -17.90
CA SER A 134 4.39 2.51 -18.37
C SER A 134 5.89 2.77 -18.39
N PHE A 135 6.72 1.97 -17.68
CA PHE A 135 8.18 2.17 -17.62
C PHE A 135 9.01 0.89 -17.86
N ILE A 136 10.20 1.06 -18.46
CA ILE A 136 11.15 -0.03 -18.75
C ILE A 136 11.63 -0.73 -17.45
N SER A 137 11.76 0.00 -16.35
CA SER A 137 12.11 -0.55 -15.04
C SER A 137 11.03 -1.48 -14.50
N GLU A 138 9.75 -1.18 -14.73
CA GLU A 138 8.63 -2.05 -14.37
C GLU A 138 8.66 -3.36 -15.16
N VAL A 139 9.05 -3.29 -16.44
CA VAL A 139 9.24 -4.49 -17.28
C VAL A 139 10.36 -5.37 -16.71
N LYS A 140 11.49 -4.78 -16.29
CA LYS A 140 12.59 -5.55 -15.66
C LYS A 140 12.16 -6.13 -14.32
N PHE A 141 11.53 -5.34 -13.46
CA PHE A 141 11.00 -5.77 -12.16
C PHE A 141 10.01 -6.93 -12.36
N TYR A 142 9.10 -6.82 -13.33
CA TYR A 142 8.17 -7.89 -13.64
C TYR A 142 8.85 -9.17 -14.12
N MET A 143 9.75 -9.05 -15.09
CA MET A 143 10.40 -10.20 -15.68
C MET A 143 11.32 -10.94 -14.70
N LYS A 144 11.92 -10.21 -13.75
CA LYS A 144 12.91 -10.76 -12.82
C LYS A 144 12.35 -11.10 -11.44
N ILE A 145 11.28 -10.44 -11.01
CA ILE A 145 10.67 -10.64 -9.68
C ILE A 145 9.29 -11.27 -9.85
N ILE A 146 8.33 -10.55 -10.44
CA ILE A 146 6.92 -10.96 -10.49
C ILE A 146 6.73 -12.29 -11.23
N ARG A 147 7.31 -12.45 -12.43
CA ARG A 147 7.12 -13.65 -13.26
C ARG A 147 7.68 -14.93 -12.61
N PRO A 148 8.89 -14.94 -12.04
CA PRO A 148 9.35 -16.05 -11.20
C PRO A 148 8.41 -16.36 -10.02
N THR A 149 7.96 -15.34 -9.28
CA THR A 149 7.01 -15.50 -8.18
C THR A 149 5.71 -16.16 -8.64
N LYS A 150 5.14 -15.70 -9.77
CA LYS A 150 3.94 -16.32 -10.38
C LYS A 150 4.17 -17.79 -10.73
N THR A 151 5.35 -18.11 -11.23
CA THR A 151 5.71 -19.50 -11.58
C THR A 151 5.67 -20.39 -10.34
N LEU A 152 6.21 -19.92 -9.21
CA LEU A 152 6.15 -20.63 -7.92
C LEU A 152 4.72 -20.77 -7.41
N ILE A 153 3.92 -19.70 -7.41
CA ILE A 153 2.52 -19.73 -6.96
C ILE A 153 1.70 -20.70 -7.80
N ARG A 154 1.91 -20.72 -9.12
CA ARG A 154 1.24 -21.66 -10.02
C ARG A 154 1.59 -23.11 -9.69
N HIS A 155 2.86 -23.42 -9.38
CA HIS A 155 3.26 -24.76 -8.96
C HIS A 155 2.79 -25.12 -7.54
N MET A 156 2.72 -24.15 -6.62
CA MET A 156 2.09 -24.33 -5.31
C MET A 156 0.61 -24.70 -5.47
N LYS A 157 -0.12 -23.96 -6.32
CA LYS A 157 -1.51 -24.27 -6.69
C LYS A 157 -1.66 -25.66 -7.27
N ASP A 158 -0.74 -26.08 -8.14
CA ASP A 158 -0.73 -27.43 -8.72
C ASP A 158 -0.55 -28.51 -7.64
N CYS A 159 0.33 -28.27 -6.65
CA CYS A 159 0.48 -29.15 -5.48
C CYS A 159 -0.78 -29.22 -4.62
N ILE A 160 -1.53 -28.12 -4.50
CA ILE A 160 -2.79 -28.05 -3.75
C ILE A 160 -3.91 -28.80 -4.49
N LYS A 161 -4.02 -28.59 -5.81
CA LYS A 161 -5.09 -29.14 -6.65
C LYS A 161 -4.90 -30.60 -7.01
N HIS A 162 -3.65 -30.97 -7.31
CA HIS A 162 -3.27 -32.29 -7.81
C HIS A 162 -2.11 -32.84 -6.95
N PRO A 163 -2.35 -33.13 -5.66
CA PRO A 163 -1.32 -33.61 -4.76
C PRO A 163 -0.72 -34.90 -5.29
N GLY A 164 0.61 -34.90 -5.52
CA GLY A 164 1.30 -36.06 -6.04
C GLY A 164 2.79 -35.83 -6.31
N PRO A 165 3.55 -36.91 -6.56
CA PRO A 165 4.99 -36.84 -6.77
C PRO A 165 5.41 -35.90 -7.91
N GLU A 166 4.65 -35.88 -9.02
CA GLU A 166 4.94 -35.02 -10.17
C GLU A 166 4.73 -33.54 -9.86
N ALA A 167 3.61 -33.18 -9.20
CA ALA A 167 3.37 -31.80 -8.77
C ALA A 167 4.47 -31.32 -7.80
N THR A 168 4.83 -32.14 -6.82
CA THR A 168 5.92 -31.84 -5.88
C THR A 168 7.28 -31.69 -6.60
N LYS A 169 7.57 -32.54 -7.58
CA LYS A 169 8.81 -32.47 -8.38
C LYS A 169 8.87 -31.20 -9.22
N ASN A 170 7.75 -30.82 -9.85
CA ASN A 170 7.64 -29.58 -10.62
C ASN A 170 7.81 -28.35 -9.74
N PHE A 171 7.16 -28.32 -8.57
CA PHE A 171 7.34 -27.25 -7.59
C PHE A 171 8.79 -27.17 -7.10
N LYS A 172 9.39 -28.31 -6.72
CA LYS A 172 10.80 -28.36 -6.29
C LYS A 172 11.74 -27.81 -7.36
N LYS A 173 11.53 -28.17 -8.63
CA LYS A 173 12.34 -27.66 -9.74
C LYS A 173 12.24 -26.13 -9.84
N ALA A 174 11.03 -25.59 -9.87
CA ALA A 174 10.81 -24.15 -9.94
C ALA A 174 11.38 -23.42 -8.70
N TYR A 175 11.21 -24.01 -7.51
CA TYR A 175 11.76 -23.49 -6.25
C TYR A 175 13.28 -23.41 -6.28
N LEU A 176 13.97 -24.43 -6.78
CA LEU A 176 15.43 -24.42 -6.87
C LEU A 176 15.96 -23.41 -7.90
N GLU A 177 15.22 -23.19 -8.98
CA GLU A 177 15.56 -22.16 -9.98
C GLU A 177 15.32 -20.74 -9.45
N HIS A 178 14.30 -20.56 -8.59
CA HIS A 178 13.82 -19.26 -8.13
C HIS A 178 13.46 -19.28 -6.65
N THR A 179 14.42 -19.50 -5.76
CA THR A 179 14.09 -19.53 -4.31
C THR A 179 13.52 -18.17 -3.86
N PRO A 180 12.49 -18.12 -3.01
CA PRO A 180 11.94 -16.86 -2.50
C PRO A 180 13.01 -15.94 -1.88
N LEU A 181 13.95 -16.52 -1.14
CA LEU A 181 15.10 -15.78 -0.59
C LEU A 181 15.97 -15.14 -1.69
N SER A 182 16.30 -15.87 -2.76
CA SER A 182 17.06 -15.30 -3.88
C SER A 182 16.30 -14.19 -4.60
N LEU A 183 14.97 -14.32 -4.74
CA LEU A 183 14.14 -13.28 -5.35
C LEU A 183 14.05 -12.05 -4.46
N ALA A 184 14.01 -12.20 -3.14
CA ALA A 184 14.04 -11.10 -2.19
C ALA A 184 15.37 -10.33 -2.25
N TYR A 185 16.52 -11.00 -2.24
CA TYR A 185 17.81 -10.33 -2.42
C TYR A 185 17.91 -9.61 -3.77
N LEU A 186 17.41 -10.23 -4.84
CA LEU A 186 17.36 -9.58 -6.14
C LEU A 186 16.48 -8.32 -6.07
N MET A 187 15.31 -8.41 -5.45
CA MET A 187 14.40 -7.28 -5.28
C MET A 187 15.06 -6.14 -4.47
N ILE A 188 15.74 -6.46 -3.36
CA ILE A 188 16.51 -5.49 -2.56
C ILE A 188 17.53 -4.77 -3.45
N SER A 189 18.32 -5.50 -4.24
CA SER A 189 19.29 -4.90 -5.16
C SER A 189 18.62 -3.96 -6.19
N TYR A 190 17.44 -4.30 -6.71
CA TYR A 190 16.68 -3.39 -7.59
C TYR A 190 16.25 -2.12 -6.87
N LEU A 191 15.87 -2.23 -5.60
CA LEU A 191 15.37 -1.16 -4.75
C LEU A 191 16.49 -0.21 -4.27
N GLU A 192 17.70 -0.72 -4.05
CA GLU A 192 18.86 0.07 -3.61
C GLU A 192 19.33 1.10 -4.66
N HIS A 193 19.33 0.74 -5.95
CA HIS A 193 19.84 1.62 -6.99
C HIS A 193 18.76 2.51 -7.60
N LYS A 194 19.00 3.84 -7.62
CA LYS A 194 18.06 4.84 -8.15
C LYS A 194 17.59 4.57 -9.60
N SER A 195 18.44 3.98 -10.44
CA SER A 195 18.14 3.70 -11.86
C SER A 195 17.36 2.41 -12.10
N THR A 196 17.20 1.58 -11.07
CA THR A 196 16.43 0.32 -11.13
C THR A 196 15.26 0.30 -10.17
N ASN A 197 15.24 1.19 -9.18
CA ASN A 197 14.19 1.31 -8.18
C ASN A 197 12.91 1.81 -8.84
N PRO A 198 11.89 0.95 -8.98
CA PRO A 198 10.72 1.30 -9.77
C PRO A 198 9.82 2.32 -9.04
N LEU A 199 9.78 2.31 -7.70
CA LEU A 199 9.08 3.34 -6.92
C LEU A 199 9.70 4.72 -7.18
N ARG A 200 11.02 4.86 -7.03
CA ARG A 200 11.70 6.14 -7.24
C ARG A 200 11.57 6.62 -8.67
N LEU A 201 11.64 5.72 -9.66
CA LEU A 201 11.47 6.08 -11.06
C LEU A 201 10.05 6.57 -11.37
N ALA A 202 9.02 5.90 -10.85
CA ALA A 202 7.64 6.34 -11.03
C ALA A 202 7.40 7.72 -10.37
N MET A 203 7.87 7.91 -9.14
CA MET A 203 7.78 9.19 -8.43
C MET A 203 8.55 10.31 -9.14
N ASN A 204 9.67 10.01 -9.79
CA ASN A 204 10.48 11.00 -10.53
C ASN A 204 9.91 11.32 -11.92
N ALA A 205 9.07 10.46 -12.48
CA ALA A 205 8.39 10.71 -13.76
C ALA A 205 7.20 11.67 -13.60
N GLU A 206 6.63 11.77 -12.40
CA GLU A 206 5.57 12.71 -12.10
C GLU A 206 6.09 14.15 -11.98
N LYS A 207 5.38 15.10 -12.60
CA LYS A 207 5.65 16.53 -12.42
C LYS A 207 5.31 17.00 -11.01
N ILE A 208 4.20 16.49 -10.46
CA ILE A 208 3.81 16.66 -9.06
C ILE A 208 3.71 15.26 -8.48
N LYS A 209 4.54 14.99 -7.48
CA LYS A 209 4.59 13.70 -6.79
C LYS A 209 3.28 13.42 -6.07
N THR A 210 2.74 12.21 -6.17
CA THR A 210 1.44 11.86 -5.58
C THR A 210 1.52 10.75 -4.52
N LYS A 211 0.62 10.83 -3.53
CA LYS A 211 0.36 9.77 -2.53
C LYS A 211 -0.14 8.50 -3.20
N ALA A 212 -0.99 8.63 -4.21
CA ALA A 212 -1.45 7.50 -5.01
C ALA A 212 -0.28 6.69 -5.60
N THR A 213 0.66 7.34 -6.28
CA THR A 213 1.81 6.64 -6.89
C THR A 213 2.71 6.01 -5.84
N PHE A 214 3.05 6.72 -4.77
CA PHE A 214 3.87 6.16 -3.70
C PHE A 214 3.19 4.94 -3.04
N ASN A 215 1.93 5.10 -2.62
CA ASN A 215 1.18 4.05 -1.92
C ASN A 215 0.97 2.82 -2.81
N LYS A 216 0.75 3.02 -4.12
CA LYS A 216 0.65 1.92 -5.10
C LYS A 216 1.93 1.08 -5.12
N TRP A 217 3.09 1.73 -5.17
CA TRP A 217 4.39 1.04 -5.18
C TRP A 217 4.73 0.40 -3.83
N GLU A 218 4.45 1.08 -2.71
CA GLU A 218 4.59 0.51 -1.36
C GLU A 218 3.73 -0.75 -1.21
N ASP A 219 2.45 -0.68 -1.59
CA ASP A 219 1.52 -1.82 -1.53
C ASP A 219 2.00 -2.99 -2.40
N MET A 220 2.50 -2.72 -3.61
CA MET A 220 3.01 -3.81 -4.44
C MET A 220 4.26 -4.48 -3.84
N ILE A 221 5.26 -3.71 -3.41
CA ILE A 221 6.50 -4.27 -2.86
C ILE A 221 6.19 -5.13 -1.63
N THR A 222 5.34 -4.62 -0.74
CA THR A 222 4.94 -5.34 0.47
C THR A 222 4.15 -6.61 0.18
N ARG A 223 3.25 -6.60 -0.81
CA ARG A 223 2.56 -7.82 -1.28
C ARG A 223 3.51 -8.88 -1.81
N VAL A 224 4.48 -8.50 -2.64
CA VAL A 224 5.46 -9.43 -3.22
C VAL A 224 6.31 -10.07 -2.11
N LEU A 225 6.71 -9.29 -1.10
CA LEU A 225 7.39 -9.82 0.09
C LEU A 225 6.51 -10.82 0.86
N GLY A 226 5.25 -10.48 1.12
CA GLY A 226 4.29 -11.39 1.75
C GLY A 226 4.14 -12.72 0.98
N GLN A 227 4.12 -12.65 -0.34
CA GLN A 227 4.10 -13.85 -1.21
C GLN A 227 5.39 -14.68 -1.08
N PHE A 228 6.56 -14.04 -1.01
CA PHE A 228 7.80 -14.77 -0.77
C PHE A 228 7.77 -15.53 0.54
N LEU A 229 7.28 -14.91 1.61
CA LEU A 229 7.19 -15.54 2.93
C LEU A 229 6.27 -16.77 2.90
N ILE A 230 5.07 -16.64 2.30
CA ILE A 230 4.14 -17.76 2.13
C ILE A 230 4.77 -18.90 1.30
N LEU A 231 5.39 -18.57 0.17
CA LEU A 231 6.03 -19.56 -0.71
C LEU A 231 7.18 -20.28 0.01
N GLN A 232 7.98 -19.55 0.80
CA GLN A 232 9.08 -20.12 1.55
C GLN A 232 8.58 -21.03 2.67
N ALA A 233 7.52 -20.62 3.39
CA ALA A 233 6.89 -21.44 4.42
C ALA A 233 6.28 -22.72 3.83
N PHE A 234 5.52 -22.61 2.75
CA PHE A 234 4.96 -23.76 2.04
C PHE A 234 6.05 -24.72 1.56
N ALA A 235 7.14 -24.20 0.99
CA ALA A 235 8.28 -25.01 0.55
C ALA A 235 8.97 -25.73 1.72
N ASN A 236 9.10 -25.07 2.88
CA ASN A 236 9.69 -25.68 4.07
C ASN A 236 8.92 -26.94 4.49
N GLY A 237 7.59 -26.87 4.55
CA GLY A 237 6.74 -28.02 4.83
C GLY A 237 6.80 -29.08 3.72
N LEU A 238 6.42 -28.69 2.50
CA LEU A 238 6.27 -29.62 1.38
C LEU A 238 7.57 -30.38 1.05
N LEU A 239 8.70 -29.70 1.08
CA LEU A 239 10.00 -30.27 0.73
C LEU A 239 10.79 -30.77 1.95
N GLY A 240 10.26 -30.57 3.17
CA GLY A 240 10.94 -30.93 4.42
C GLY A 240 12.28 -30.23 4.61
N LEU A 241 12.35 -28.94 4.25
CA LEU A 241 13.58 -28.16 4.37
C LEU A 241 13.86 -27.93 5.86
N ARG A 242 14.90 -28.58 6.39
CA ARG A 242 15.26 -28.54 7.82
C ARG A 242 15.77 -27.18 8.33
N LYS A 243 15.82 -26.13 7.51
CA LYS A 243 16.36 -24.82 7.91
C LYS A 243 15.26 -23.77 7.98
N LYS A 244 14.84 -23.40 9.21
CA LYS A 244 14.14 -22.12 9.47
C LYS A 244 14.95 -20.92 8.96
N LEU A 245 16.28 -21.04 8.88
CA LEU A 245 17.21 -20.01 8.41
C LEU A 245 16.77 -19.25 7.14
N ASN A 246 16.28 -19.93 6.10
CA ASN A 246 15.88 -19.22 4.87
C ASN A 246 14.62 -18.37 5.06
N LEU A 247 13.71 -18.81 5.93
CA LEU A 247 12.51 -18.06 6.29
C LEU A 247 12.88 -16.89 7.22
N ASP A 248 13.75 -17.14 8.20
CA ASP A 248 14.23 -16.12 9.14
C ASP A 248 14.97 -15.00 8.39
N LEU A 249 15.90 -15.34 7.50
CA LEU A 249 16.61 -14.37 6.65
C LEU A 249 15.66 -13.59 5.72
N LEU A 250 14.57 -14.23 5.27
CA LEU A 250 13.57 -13.57 4.43
C LEU A 250 12.71 -12.60 5.25
N ILE A 251 12.40 -12.91 6.50
CA ILE A 251 11.73 -12.01 7.44
C ILE A 251 12.63 -10.79 7.71
N GLU A 252 13.90 -11.03 8.05
CA GLU A 252 14.88 -9.96 8.27
C GLU A 252 15.02 -9.05 7.04
N GLY A 253 15.19 -9.63 5.85
CA GLY A 253 15.27 -8.87 4.61
C GLY A 253 13.99 -8.09 4.29
N SER A 254 12.82 -8.65 4.59
CA SER A 254 11.53 -7.96 4.40
C SER A 254 11.41 -6.74 5.31
N ASN A 255 11.84 -6.86 6.57
CA ASN A 255 11.85 -5.76 7.54
C ASN A 255 12.79 -4.63 7.11
N GLU A 256 13.96 -4.96 6.56
CA GLU A 256 14.87 -3.93 6.05
C GLU A 256 14.26 -3.19 4.85
N VAL A 257 13.59 -3.90 3.93
CA VAL A 257 12.87 -3.25 2.82
C VAL A 257 11.78 -2.30 3.34
N LEU A 258 11.00 -2.71 4.34
CA LEU A 258 9.97 -1.85 4.94
C LEU A 258 10.55 -0.58 5.56
N LYS A 259 11.67 -0.72 6.28
CA LYS A 259 12.40 0.41 6.87
C LYS A 259 12.87 1.38 5.78
N VAL A 260 13.47 0.87 4.71
CA VAL A 260 13.93 1.68 3.57
C VAL A 260 12.77 2.40 2.87
N ILE A 261 11.61 1.75 2.70
CA ILE A 261 10.41 2.41 2.14
C ILE A 261 9.94 3.54 3.06
N LYS A 262 9.95 3.33 4.38
CA LYS A 262 9.60 4.36 5.37
C LYS A 262 10.57 5.54 5.34
N GLU A 263 11.86 5.29 5.14
CA GLU A 263 12.87 6.33 4.94
C GLU A 263 12.58 7.14 3.67
N TRP A 264 12.28 6.48 2.54
CA TRP A 264 11.91 7.17 1.30
C TRP A 264 10.64 8.00 1.44
N LYS A 265 9.65 7.50 2.17
CA LYS A 265 8.44 8.26 2.51
C LYS A 265 8.81 9.58 3.19
N GLY A 266 9.69 9.51 4.20
CA GLY A 266 10.22 10.70 4.86
C GLY A 266 11.01 11.63 3.92
N GLU A 267 11.87 11.09 3.05
CA GLU A 267 12.60 11.86 2.04
C GLU A 267 11.64 12.65 1.15
N TYR A 268 10.58 12.03 0.65
CA TYR A 268 9.61 12.70 -0.24
C TYR A 268 8.74 13.72 0.49
N GLU A 269 8.42 13.50 1.77
CA GLU A 269 7.70 14.49 2.59
C GLU A 269 8.55 15.73 2.89
N GLN A 270 9.86 15.55 3.10
CA GLN A 270 10.79 16.61 3.45
C GLN A 270 11.37 17.35 2.23
N ASN A 271 11.57 16.66 1.10
CA ASN A 271 12.16 17.20 -0.11
C ASN A 271 11.10 17.82 -1.02
N GLN A 272 10.50 18.90 -0.53
CA GLN A 272 9.51 19.69 -1.25
C GLN A 272 10.19 20.64 -2.22
N ASP A 273 10.24 20.20 -3.47
CA ASP A 273 10.63 21.06 -4.57
C ASP A 273 9.53 22.08 -4.85
N ASP A 274 9.84 23.37 -4.69
CA ASP A 274 8.89 24.46 -4.95
C ASP A 274 8.41 24.53 -6.42
N SER A 275 9.03 23.79 -7.34
CA SER A 275 8.56 23.64 -8.72
C SER A 275 7.12 23.11 -8.81
N TYR A 276 6.66 22.33 -7.83
CA TYR A 276 5.29 21.80 -7.80
C TYR A 276 4.26 22.95 -7.79
N TRP A 277 4.57 24.06 -7.13
CA TRP A 277 3.65 25.20 -6.98
C TRP A 277 3.30 25.85 -8.32
N GLN A 278 4.26 25.88 -9.25
CA GLN A 278 3.99 26.35 -10.62
C GLN A 278 3.04 25.40 -11.37
N GLN A 279 3.14 24.10 -11.12
CA GLN A 279 2.21 23.12 -11.69
C GLN A 279 0.81 23.27 -11.09
N VAL A 280 0.68 23.58 -9.80
CA VAL A 280 -0.63 23.86 -9.15
C VAL A 280 -1.35 25.01 -9.83
N ARG A 281 -0.63 26.07 -10.23
CA ARG A 281 -1.21 27.20 -10.97
C ARG A 281 -1.84 26.73 -12.28
N GLY A 282 -1.10 25.93 -13.05
CA GLY A 282 -1.61 25.34 -14.30
C GLY A 282 -2.83 24.44 -14.08
N VAL A 283 -2.82 23.64 -13.00
CA VAL A 283 -3.95 22.78 -12.62
C VAL A 283 -5.19 23.60 -12.30
N LEU A 284 -5.08 24.63 -11.45
CA LEU A 284 -6.22 25.48 -11.09
C LEU A 284 -6.85 26.14 -12.32
N GLU A 285 -6.04 26.78 -13.17
CA GLU A 285 -6.55 27.47 -14.35
C GLU A 285 -7.23 26.50 -15.33
N ALA A 286 -6.58 25.37 -15.63
CA ALA A 286 -7.13 24.37 -16.54
C ALA A 286 -8.42 23.75 -16.00
N TYR A 287 -8.46 23.47 -14.70
CA TYR A 287 -9.62 22.88 -14.03
C TYR A 287 -10.82 23.83 -14.07
N ILE A 288 -10.64 25.09 -13.67
CA ILE A 288 -11.72 26.07 -13.64
C ILE A 288 -12.31 26.33 -15.04
N VAL A 289 -11.47 26.41 -16.07
CA VAL A 289 -11.92 26.62 -17.46
C VAL A 289 -12.64 25.41 -18.04
N SER A 290 -12.26 24.18 -17.66
CA SER A 290 -12.88 22.96 -18.19
C SER A 290 -14.16 22.53 -17.48
N HIS A 291 -14.43 23.03 -16.28
CA HIS A 291 -15.57 22.62 -15.43
C HIS A 291 -16.61 23.74 -15.24
N THR A 292 -16.88 24.53 -16.28
CA THR A 292 -17.83 25.66 -16.21
C THR A 292 -19.26 25.25 -15.85
N ASN A 293 -19.62 24.00 -16.14
CA ASN A 293 -20.93 23.40 -15.85
C ASN A 293 -21.11 22.96 -14.39
N LEU A 294 -20.05 22.97 -13.57
CA LEU A 294 -20.11 22.60 -12.16
C LEU A 294 -20.31 23.82 -11.27
N ASP A 295 -21.05 23.63 -10.17
CA ASP A 295 -21.15 24.64 -9.12
C ASP A 295 -19.85 24.79 -8.31
N ASN A 296 -19.75 25.86 -7.52
CA ASN A 296 -18.56 26.18 -6.74
C ASN A 296 -18.26 25.13 -5.65
N ASP A 297 -19.27 24.46 -5.10
CA ASP A 297 -19.08 23.46 -4.04
C ASP A 297 -18.41 22.22 -4.60
N ARG A 298 -18.92 21.72 -5.73
CA ARG A 298 -18.33 20.57 -6.40
C ARG A 298 -16.93 20.89 -6.93
N LYS A 299 -16.71 22.07 -7.50
CA LYS A 299 -15.37 22.52 -7.92
C LYS A 299 -14.38 22.54 -6.75
N THR A 300 -14.77 23.06 -5.59
CA THR A 300 -13.88 23.11 -4.42
C THR A 300 -13.59 21.73 -3.85
N ARG A 301 -14.57 20.83 -3.82
CA ARG A 301 -14.37 19.43 -3.36
C ARG A 301 -13.44 18.64 -4.27
N GLU A 302 -13.63 18.70 -5.58
CA GLU A 302 -12.77 18.00 -6.53
C GLU A 302 -11.33 18.57 -6.53
N LEU A 303 -11.16 19.90 -6.42
CA LEU A 303 -9.83 20.50 -6.22
C LEU A 303 -9.20 20.11 -4.89
N LYS A 304 -9.98 19.99 -3.81
CA LYS A 304 -9.50 19.48 -2.52
C LYS A 304 -8.92 18.06 -2.68
N GLU A 305 -9.63 17.15 -3.35
CA GLU A 305 -9.17 15.78 -3.59
C GLU A 305 -7.84 15.75 -4.37
N ILE A 306 -7.71 16.59 -5.40
CA ILE A 306 -6.45 16.75 -6.16
C ILE A 306 -5.31 17.16 -5.23
N MET A 307 -5.52 18.20 -4.42
CA MET A 307 -4.49 18.72 -3.51
C MET A 307 -4.16 17.73 -2.37
N GLU A 308 -5.14 16.99 -1.86
CA GLU A 308 -4.93 15.96 -0.84
C GLU A 308 -4.09 14.79 -1.34
N ASN A 309 -4.14 14.51 -2.65
CA ASN A 309 -3.33 13.48 -3.27
C ASN A 309 -1.87 13.89 -3.48
N TYR A 310 -1.51 15.17 -3.36
CA TYR A 310 -0.11 15.58 -3.50
C TYR A 310 0.76 15.07 -2.33
N PHE A 311 1.95 14.59 -2.67
CA PHE A 311 2.94 14.08 -1.72
C PHE A 311 3.76 15.22 -1.11
N ILE A 312 3.09 16.10 -0.39
CA ILE A 312 3.67 17.31 0.21
C ILE A 312 3.12 17.49 1.64
N THR A 313 3.68 18.43 2.41
CA THR A 313 3.29 18.72 3.79
C THR A 313 2.72 20.13 4.00
N ASP A 314 2.71 20.98 2.96
CA ASP A 314 1.95 22.22 2.98
C ASP A 314 0.45 21.94 3.15
N ALA A 315 -0.23 22.77 3.95
CA ALA A 315 -1.68 22.76 4.05
C ALA A 315 -2.27 23.78 3.07
N PHE A 316 -3.35 23.44 2.38
CA PHE A 316 -3.97 24.33 1.41
C PHE A 316 -5.30 24.86 1.92
N PHE A 317 -5.61 26.08 1.48
CA PHE A 317 -6.93 26.67 1.52
C PHE A 317 -7.36 27.02 0.10
N ILE A 318 -8.52 26.53 -0.31
CA ILE A 318 -9.07 26.66 -1.66
C ILE A 318 -10.36 27.44 -1.52
N ALA A 319 -10.52 28.52 -2.28
CA ALA A 319 -11.76 29.29 -2.33
C ALA A 319 -12.18 29.54 -3.77
N ILE A 320 -13.47 29.34 -4.04
CA ILE A 320 -14.09 29.58 -5.35
C ILE A 320 -15.38 30.35 -5.12
N PHE A 321 -15.60 31.38 -5.92
CA PHE A 321 -16.76 32.24 -5.86
C PHE A 321 -17.16 32.70 -7.25
N ASN A 322 -18.38 33.21 -7.36
CA ASN A 322 -18.94 33.64 -8.63
C ASN A 322 -18.09 34.74 -9.27
N GLU A 323 -18.22 34.83 -10.60
CA GLU A 323 -17.62 35.90 -11.38
C GLU A 323 -18.11 37.27 -10.91
N GLY A 324 -17.20 38.24 -10.93
CA GLY A 324 -17.39 39.59 -10.43
C GLY A 324 -16.04 40.27 -10.30
N ASP A 325 -16.03 41.59 -10.16
CA ASP A 325 -14.78 42.34 -9.95
C ASP A 325 -14.14 41.91 -8.62
N PRO A 326 -12.96 41.24 -8.63
CA PRO A 326 -12.24 40.86 -7.41
C PRO A 326 -12.01 42.06 -6.49
N TRP A 327 -11.85 43.26 -7.04
CA TRP A 327 -11.62 44.48 -6.28
C TRP A 327 -12.88 45.01 -5.59
N ASP A 328 -14.07 44.55 -5.93
CA ASP A 328 -15.30 44.93 -5.21
C ASP A 328 -15.72 43.88 -4.18
N ILE A 329 -15.33 42.62 -4.42
CA ILE A 329 -15.77 41.47 -3.62
C ILE A 329 -14.73 40.99 -2.62
N MET A 330 -13.44 41.31 -2.82
CA MET A 330 -12.35 40.76 -2.03
C MET A 330 -11.21 41.76 -1.73
N ARG A 331 -10.61 41.61 -0.54
CA ARG A 331 -9.34 42.25 -0.17
C ARG A 331 -8.43 41.19 0.44
N MET A 332 -7.17 41.12 0.00
CA MET A 332 -6.19 40.16 0.47
C MET A 332 -4.87 40.84 0.81
N HIS A 333 -4.23 40.36 1.87
CA HIS A 333 -2.83 40.61 2.18
C HIS A 333 -2.11 39.27 2.32
N CYS A 334 -1.12 39.04 1.47
CA CYS A 334 -0.26 37.87 1.52
C CYS A 334 1.19 38.35 1.46
N PRO A 335 1.93 38.35 2.58
CA PRO A 335 3.31 38.81 2.63
C PRO A 335 4.20 38.11 1.60
N ASN A 336 4.02 36.79 1.42
CA ASN A 336 4.77 36.01 0.43
C ASN A 336 3.88 35.58 -0.75
N LYS A 337 3.16 36.53 -1.36
CA LYS A 337 2.20 36.28 -2.44
C LYS A 337 2.72 35.33 -3.52
N ASP A 338 3.91 35.57 -4.06
CA ASP A 338 4.47 34.77 -5.17
C ASP A 338 4.73 33.32 -4.79
N SER A 339 5.05 33.06 -3.52
CA SER A 339 5.33 31.72 -3.03
C SER A 339 4.14 31.06 -2.36
N GLN A 340 3.09 31.76 -1.93
CA GLN A 340 2.00 31.17 -1.14
C GLN A 340 0.60 31.32 -1.75
N LEU A 341 0.42 32.20 -2.74
CA LEU A 341 -0.89 32.49 -3.29
C LEU A 341 -0.93 32.28 -4.81
N ILE A 342 -1.93 31.53 -5.26
CA ILE A 342 -2.31 31.39 -6.67
C ILE A 342 -3.70 31.97 -6.82
N GLU A 343 -3.88 32.83 -7.82
CA GLU A 343 -5.14 33.51 -8.10
C GLU A 343 -5.58 33.22 -9.54
N CYS A 344 -6.88 33.05 -9.74
CA CYS A 344 -7.51 32.80 -11.04
C CYS A 344 -8.83 33.58 -11.11
N TYR A 345 -8.82 34.72 -11.78
CA TYR A 345 -9.97 35.64 -11.82
C TYR A 345 -10.61 35.69 -13.20
N GLY A 346 -11.95 35.77 -13.24
CA GLY A 346 -12.73 35.91 -14.48
C GLY A 346 -12.54 34.77 -15.48
N LYS A 347 -12.16 33.57 -14.99
CA LYS A 347 -11.98 32.37 -15.84
C LYS A 347 -13.04 31.35 -15.47
N GLY A 348 -13.59 30.67 -16.48
CA GLY A 348 -14.54 29.57 -16.25
C GLY A 348 -15.81 29.96 -15.49
N LEU A 349 -16.28 31.21 -15.67
CA LEU A 349 -17.45 31.80 -15.01
C LEU A 349 -17.34 31.90 -13.48
N CYS A 350 -16.11 31.96 -12.95
CA CYS A 350 -15.86 32.13 -11.53
C CYS A 350 -14.53 32.83 -11.25
N ASN A 351 -14.32 33.14 -9.98
CA ASN A 351 -13.07 33.57 -9.40
C ASN A 351 -12.61 32.51 -8.40
N ALA A 352 -11.31 32.26 -8.34
CA ALA A 352 -10.73 31.28 -7.44
C ALA A 352 -9.35 31.72 -6.94
N PHE A 353 -9.00 31.27 -5.74
CA PHE A 353 -7.61 31.28 -5.30
C PHE A 353 -7.28 30.04 -4.48
N ILE A 354 -5.99 29.71 -4.47
CA ILE A 354 -5.41 28.71 -3.58
C ILE A 354 -4.32 29.38 -2.78
N TYR A 355 -4.44 29.30 -1.47
CA TYR A 355 -3.41 29.66 -0.53
C TYR A 355 -2.74 28.38 0.01
N ARG A 356 -1.41 28.38 0.13
CA ARG A 356 -0.67 27.32 0.84
C ARG A 356 0.00 27.87 2.09
N SER A 357 -0.08 27.11 3.18
CA SER A 357 0.66 27.33 4.41
C SER A 357 1.75 26.27 4.56
N ARG A 358 2.99 26.71 4.75
CA ARG A 358 4.15 25.84 5.03
C ARG A 358 4.31 25.48 6.50
N HIS A 359 3.58 26.18 7.37
CA HIS A 359 3.71 26.04 8.82
C HIS A 359 2.48 25.51 9.52
N ALA A 360 1.29 25.56 8.91
CA ALA A 360 0.03 25.12 9.54
C ALA A 360 0.14 23.71 10.17
N ASN A 361 0.81 22.77 9.49
CA ASN A 361 1.00 21.40 9.97
C ASN A 361 2.12 21.24 11.02
N LYS A 362 2.84 22.32 11.35
CA LYS A 362 3.87 22.39 12.41
C LYS A 362 3.35 23.10 13.67
N LYS A 363 2.11 23.60 13.65
CA LYS A 363 1.49 24.36 14.73
C LYS A 363 0.71 23.47 15.68
N THR A 364 0.66 23.86 16.95
CA THR A 364 -0.13 23.18 17.98
C THR A 364 -1.56 23.70 18.00
N VAL A 365 -2.48 22.98 18.66
CA VAL A 365 -3.87 23.46 18.84
C VAL A 365 -3.93 24.82 19.55
N ASP A 366 -2.99 25.09 20.45
CA ASP A 366 -2.89 26.38 21.16
C ASP A 366 -2.54 27.53 20.20
N ASP A 367 -1.63 27.29 19.24
CA ASP A 367 -1.31 28.28 18.20
C ASP A 367 -2.57 28.68 17.40
N TYR A 368 -3.42 27.70 17.04
CA TYR A 368 -4.69 27.98 16.34
C TYR A 368 -5.66 28.77 17.24
N THR A 369 -5.67 28.50 18.54
CA THR A 369 -6.49 29.23 19.51
C THR A 369 -6.08 30.69 19.62
N VAL A 370 -4.77 30.98 19.57
CA VAL A 370 -4.25 32.35 19.52
C VAL A 370 -4.73 33.06 18.25
N VAL A 371 -4.57 32.43 17.07
CA VAL A 371 -5.04 33.02 15.80
C VAL A 371 -6.54 33.27 15.83
N LYS A 372 -7.32 32.32 16.34
CA LYS A 372 -8.76 32.46 16.54
C LYS A 372 -9.10 33.68 17.39
N HIS A 373 -8.49 33.82 18.58
CA HIS A 373 -8.73 34.96 19.45
C HIS A 373 -8.36 36.29 18.80
N VAL A 374 -7.26 36.35 18.06
CA VAL A 374 -6.86 37.55 17.32
C VAL A 374 -7.90 37.92 16.27
N MET A 375 -8.44 36.95 15.51
CA MET A 375 -9.45 37.19 14.49
C MET A 375 -10.84 37.54 15.08
N GLU A 376 -11.26 36.88 16.17
CA GLU A 376 -12.53 37.17 16.85
C GLU A 376 -12.53 38.58 17.46
N ASN A 377 -11.41 39.00 18.09
CA ASN A 377 -11.25 40.35 18.60
C ASN A 377 -11.22 41.42 17.48
N GLN A 378 -10.97 41.01 16.24
CA GLN A 378 -11.08 41.83 15.04
C GLN A 378 -12.48 41.76 14.40
N SER A 379 -13.55 41.39 15.12
CA SER A 379 -14.91 41.28 14.57
C SER A 379 -15.89 42.39 15.02
N SER A 380 -15.43 43.44 15.72
CA SER A 380 -16.24 44.59 16.21
C SER A 380 -16.88 45.43 15.08
N PRO A 381 -17.99 46.19 15.28
CA PRO A 381 -18.75 46.79 14.17
C PRO A 381 -17.90 47.78 13.35
N PHE A 382 -17.63 47.42 12.09
CA PHE A 382 -16.74 48.17 11.21
C PHE A 382 -17.48 49.25 10.42
N HIS A 383 -16.94 50.46 10.34
CA HIS A 383 -17.41 51.47 9.37
C HIS A 383 -16.65 51.37 8.05
N ARG A 384 -17.38 51.36 6.94
CA ARG A 384 -16.92 51.10 5.56
C ARG A 384 -15.75 52.01 5.12
N ASP A 385 -15.81 53.30 5.43
CA ASP A 385 -14.88 54.30 4.88
C ASP A 385 -13.55 54.39 5.64
N TYR A 386 -13.54 53.98 6.92
CA TYR A 386 -12.30 53.90 7.71
C TYR A 386 -11.49 52.63 7.38
N TYR A 387 -12.10 51.65 6.71
CA TYR A 387 -11.56 50.31 6.56
C TYR A 387 -10.67 50.15 5.31
N ILE A 388 -11.13 50.57 4.13
CA ILE A 388 -10.41 50.31 2.86
C ILE A 388 -8.98 50.87 2.86
N ASN A 389 -8.74 52.00 3.54
CA ASN A 389 -7.43 52.65 3.58
C ASN A 389 -6.52 52.22 4.76
N ASN A 390 -7.07 51.60 5.82
CA ASN A 390 -6.33 51.30 7.05
C ASN A 390 -6.25 49.80 7.43
N ILE A 391 -6.92 48.89 6.71
CA ILE A 391 -6.83 47.42 6.95
C ILE A 391 -5.38 46.96 6.99
N LYS A 392 -4.57 47.35 6.00
CA LYS A 392 -3.17 46.95 5.90
C LYS A 392 -2.39 47.37 7.16
N SER A 393 -2.51 48.63 7.56
CA SER A 393 -1.81 49.18 8.73
C SER A 393 -2.30 48.58 10.06
N GLN A 394 -3.60 48.34 10.23
CA GLN A 394 -4.12 47.71 11.45
C GLN A 394 -3.81 46.22 11.54
N MET A 395 -3.76 45.51 10.40
CA MET A 395 -3.40 44.10 10.34
C MET A 395 -1.90 43.90 10.58
N GLU A 396 -1.04 44.69 9.94
CA GLU A 396 0.41 44.71 10.17
C GLU A 396 0.77 45.03 11.63
N GLN A 397 -0.08 45.78 12.35
CA GLN A 397 0.12 46.13 13.76
C GLN A 397 -0.41 45.09 14.76
N ARG A 398 -1.43 44.29 14.40
CA ARG A 398 -2.17 43.43 15.35
C ARG A 398 -2.00 41.94 15.11
N VAL A 399 -1.55 41.55 13.92
CA VAL A 399 -1.17 40.17 13.59
C VAL A 399 0.31 40.23 13.20
N PRO A 400 1.18 39.35 13.71
CA PRO A 400 2.58 39.32 13.28
C PRO A 400 2.66 39.34 11.74
N GLY A 401 3.60 40.08 11.16
CA GLY A 401 3.58 40.46 9.73
C GLY A 401 3.67 39.33 8.69
N ASP A 402 3.68 38.06 9.11
CA ASP A 402 3.85 36.90 8.23
C ASP A 402 2.53 36.17 7.90
N PHE A 403 1.39 36.59 8.47
CA PHE A 403 0.11 35.90 8.25
C PHE A 403 -0.57 36.33 6.94
N PHE A 404 -1.25 35.36 6.32
CA PHE A 404 -2.17 35.65 5.21
C PHE A 404 -3.52 36.09 5.75
N HIS A 405 -4.07 37.16 5.18
CA HIS A 405 -5.39 37.66 5.52
C HIS A 405 -6.25 37.92 4.30
N CYS A 406 -7.53 37.57 4.39
CA CYS A 406 -8.47 37.78 3.32
C CYS A 406 -9.86 38.15 3.85
N TYR A 407 -10.50 39.09 3.15
CA TYR A 407 -11.87 39.51 3.35
C TYR A 407 -12.66 39.27 2.09
N ILE A 408 -13.79 38.56 2.18
CA ILE A 408 -14.66 38.31 1.03
C ILE A 408 -16.11 38.58 1.42
N LYS A 409 -16.83 39.36 0.61
CA LYS A 409 -18.25 39.65 0.82
C LYS A 409 -19.07 38.34 0.72
N ALA A 410 -19.78 37.96 1.77
CA ALA A 410 -20.39 36.63 1.90
C ALA A 410 -21.68 36.43 1.08
N LEU A 411 -22.58 37.43 1.07
CA LEU A 411 -23.95 37.27 0.56
C LEU A 411 -24.07 37.33 -0.97
N THR A 412 -23.10 37.93 -1.66
CA THR A 412 -23.19 38.18 -3.12
C THR A 412 -22.28 37.29 -3.96
N THR A 413 -21.40 36.51 -3.33
CA THR A 413 -20.30 35.84 -4.03
C THR A 413 -20.53 34.35 -4.26
N GLY A 414 -21.51 33.72 -3.60
CA GLY A 414 -21.69 32.26 -3.70
C GLY A 414 -20.42 31.48 -3.35
N ILE A 415 -19.60 32.03 -2.44
CA ILE A 415 -18.30 31.48 -2.09
C ILE A 415 -18.43 30.09 -1.48
N GLN A 416 -17.59 29.19 -1.95
CA GLN A 416 -17.34 27.88 -1.37
C GLN A 416 -15.85 27.78 -1.08
N TYR A 417 -15.49 27.09 0.00
CA TYR A 417 -14.10 26.88 0.36
C TYR A 417 -13.87 25.51 0.98
N GLN A 418 -12.66 25.01 0.81
CA GLN A 418 -12.20 23.75 1.36
C GLN A 418 -10.75 23.88 1.80
N SER A 419 -10.36 23.02 2.74
CA SER A 419 -8.96 22.88 3.16
C SER A 419 -8.48 21.48 2.81
N ALA A 420 -7.24 21.39 2.35
CA ALA A 420 -6.61 20.14 1.94
C ALA A 420 -5.29 19.94 2.68
N ASN A 421 -4.92 18.67 2.89
CA ASN A 421 -3.64 18.26 3.45
C ASN A 421 -3.32 18.85 4.84
N LEU A 422 -4.36 19.17 5.62
CA LEU A 422 -4.23 19.63 7.01
C LEU A 422 -4.15 18.41 7.94
N ARG A 423 -3.13 18.39 8.80
CA ARG A 423 -2.81 17.26 9.70
C ARG A 423 -3.14 17.53 11.17
N VAL A 424 -3.56 18.75 11.50
CA VAL A 424 -3.89 19.14 12.87
C VAL A 424 -5.31 18.67 13.21
N PRO A 425 -5.50 17.86 14.26
CA PRO A 425 -6.82 17.39 14.67
C PRO A 425 -7.80 18.55 14.93
N ASP A 426 -9.07 18.31 14.60
CA ASP A 426 -10.20 19.23 14.86
C ASP A 426 -10.13 20.62 14.17
N GLN A 427 -9.09 20.88 13.37
CA GLN A 427 -8.98 22.10 12.58
C GLN A 427 -9.59 21.92 11.20
N ARG A 428 -10.30 22.96 10.73
CA ARG A 428 -10.97 22.98 9.42
C ARG A 428 -10.23 23.79 8.37
N SER A 429 -9.17 24.52 8.75
CA SER A 429 -8.38 25.34 7.83
C SER A 429 -6.94 25.55 8.30
N PRO A 430 -6.01 26.02 7.43
CA PRO A 430 -4.64 26.38 7.80
C PRO A 430 -4.51 27.60 8.75
N GLY A 431 -5.60 27.97 9.42
CA GLY A 431 -5.70 29.01 10.43
C GLY A 431 -7.16 29.15 10.84
N PHE A 432 -7.69 30.37 10.80
CA PHE A 432 -9.05 30.66 11.28
C PHE A 432 -9.90 31.40 10.25
N ILE A 433 -11.21 31.11 10.27
CA ILE A 433 -12.22 31.72 9.42
C ILE A 433 -13.38 32.16 10.33
N SER A 434 -13.75 33.44 10.25
CA SER A 434 -14.89 34.02 10.94
C SER A 434 -15.83 34.68 9.95
N VAL A 435 -17.10 34.83 10.34
CA VAL A 435 -18.06 35.67 9.61
C VAL A 435 -18.32 36.90 10.46
N CYS A 436 -18.05 38.09 9.91
CA CYS A 436 -18.40 39.35 10.52
C CYS A 436 -19.52 40.03 9.73
N THR A 437 -20.38 40.78 10.42
CA THR A 437 -21.46 41.56 9.79
C THR A 437 -21.21 43.03 10.05
N VAL A 438 -21.25 43.81 8.96
CA VAL A 438 -21.00 45.24 8.96
C VAL A 438 -22.28 45.95 8.60
N GLN A 439 -22.73 46.83 9.49
CA GLN A 439 -23.88 47.70 9.27
C GLN A 439 -23.41 49.11 8.93
N ASN A 440 -23.81 49.60 7.76
CA ASN A 440 -23.53 50.96 7.29
C ASN A 440 -24.84 51.69 6.98
N GLY A 441 -25.39 52.38 7.98
CA GLY A 441 -26.74 52.94 7.89
C GLY A 441 -27.77 51.82 7.77
N LEU A 442 -28.47 51.75 6.64
CA LEU A 442 -29.47 50.71 6.32
C LEU A 442 -28.88 49.49 5.58
N ASP A 443 -27.64 49.57 5.10
CA ASP A 443 -27.00 48.47 4.37
C ASP A 443 -26.28 47.53 5.35
N VAL A 444 -26.60 46.23 5.28
CA VAL A 444 -26.00 45.18 6.10
C VAL A 444 -25.24 44.23 5.18
N SER A 445 -23.93 44.18 5.32
CA SER A 445 -23.06 43.30 4.53
C SER A 445 -22.29 42.35 5.44
N SER A 446 -22.35 41.05 5.15
CA SER A 446 -21.55 40.03 5.82
C SER A 446 -20.26 39.75 5.05
N TYR A 447 -19.17 39.49 5.76
CA TYR A 447 -17.85 39.19 5.20
C TYR A 447 -17.27 37.95 5.87
N PHE A 448 -16.55 37.14 5.09
CA PHE A 448 -15.62 36.14 5.61
C PHE A 448 -14.30 36.82 5.94
N LEU A 449 -13.87 36.75 7.19
CA LEU A 449 -12.55 37.13 7.67
C LEU A 449 -11.71 35.86 7.78
N MET A 450 -10.56 35.84 7.11
CA MET A 450 -9.62 34.72 7.12
C MET A 450 -8.26 35.17 7.62
N GLY A 451 -7.63 34.35 8.47
CA GLY A 451 -6.26 34.54 8.96
C GLY A 451 -5.54 33.20 8.98
N PHE A 452 -4.51 33.03 8.14
CA PHE A 452 -3.80 31.76 7.99
C PHE A 452 -2.32 31.89 8.31
N PHE A 453 -1.75 30.82 8.88
CA PHE A 453 -0.31 30.71 9.07
C PHE A 453 0.41 30.77 7.72
N PRO A 454 1.63 31.35 7.66
CA PRO A 454 2.48 31.26 6.47
C PRO A 454 2.79 29.80 6.09
#